data_AF-A0A821M4K4-F1
#
_entry.id   AF-A0A821M4K4-F1
#
_cell.length_a   1.000
_cell.length_b   1.000
_cell.length_c   1.000
_cell.angle_alpha   90.00
_cell.angle_beta   90.00
_cell.angle_gamma   90.00
#
_symmetry.space_group_name_H-M   'P 1'
#
loop_
_entity.id
_entity.type
_entity.pdbx_description
1 polymer ?
#
loop_
_entity_poly.entity_id
_entity_poly.type
_entity_poly.pdbx_seq_one_letter_code
_entity_poly.pdbx_strand_id
1 'polypeptide(L)'
;VLKNLGSSLNVTDIHTLSYPDGSSLGRVVDWADDTTIAVLVEDTMETSWSKSQIFFYDENSVNLTTPLFTFPNNQQILGTRLSRPSFARFGITREGNMVILTENADVLIIPFTPAGYTSTWNDTIERVFLFYFIQNLCIGGTYKNRSSLGLCQICPPRTRNPGTLDNGVLQCIPCSKNSSTSFCPLASLV
;
A
#
# COMPACT_ATOMS: atom_id res chain seq x y z
N VAL A 1 21.65 12.10 -7.44
CA VAL A 1 21.85 11.88 -8.91
C VAL A 1 20.51 11.45 -9.50
N LEU A 2 19.72 12.44 -9.93
CA LEU A 2 18.45 12.22 -10.62
C LEU A 2 18.80 11.77 -12.04
N LYS A 3 18.39 10.56 -12.44
CA LYS A 3 18.60 10.09 -13.81
C LYS A 3 17.69 10.87 -14.75
N ASN A 4 18.29 11.83 -15.44
CA ASN A 4 17.87 12.22 -16.78
C ASN A 4 18.06 10.98 -17.68
N LEU A 5 16.97 10.34 -18.09
CA LEU A 5 16.99 9.29 -19.12
C LEU A 5 16.33 9.84 -20.38
N GLY A 6 17.10 10.63 -21.12
CA GLY A 6 16.87 10.80 -22.55
C GLY A 6 17.56 9.66 -23.30
N SER A 7 16.80 8.69 -23.78
CA SER A 7 17.00 7.96 -25.05
C SER A 7 16.00 6.79 -25.13
N SER A 8 15.08 6.89 -26.09
CA SER A 8 14.14 5.85 -26.56
C SER A 8 13.49 4.98 -25.48
N LEU A 9 12.48 5.53 -24.79
CA LEU A 9 11.41 4.69 -24.25
C LEU A 9 10.66 4.11 -25.46
N ASN A 10 10.91 2.84 -25.75
CA ASN A 10 10.02 2.05 -26.59
C ASN A 10 8.75 1.82 -25.75
N VAL A 11 7.86 2.82 -25.77
CA VAL A 11 6.55 2.74 -25.10
C VAL A 11 5.75 1.68 -25.86
N THR A 12 5.80 0.46 -25.35
CA THR A 12 5.15 -0.71 -25.96
C THR A 12 3.68 -0.81 -25.55
N ASP A 13 3.32 -0.21 -24.41
CA ASP A 13 1.93 -0.05 -23.98
C ASP A 13 1.68 1.35 -23.42
N ILE A 14 0.65 2.01 -23.95
CA ILE A 14 0.09 3.24 -23.41
C ILE A 14 -1.21 2.86 -22.73
N HIS A 15 -1.18 2.66 -21.41
CA HIS A 15 -2.40 2.52 -20.63
C HIS A 15 -3.01 3.90 -20.41
N THR A 16 -4.14 4.13 -21.07
CA THR A 16 -4.90 5.37 -20.89
C THR A 16 -5.79 5.20 -19.66
N LEU A 17 -5.43 5.83 -18.55
CA LEU A 17 -6.28 5.93 -17.35
C LEU A 17 -7.40 6.94 -17.61
N SER A 18 -8.62 6.45 -17.84
CA SER A 18 -9.80 7.31 -17.97
C SER A 18 -10.52 7.41 -16.62
N TYR A 19 -10.43 8.58 -15.98
CA TYR A 19 -11.22 8.91 -14.79
C TYR A 19 -12.52 9.62 -15.19
N PRO A 20 -13.63 9.48 -14.43
CA PRO A 20 -14.91 10.13 -14.76
C PRO A 20 -14.83 11.66 -14.74
N ASP A 21 -13.89 12.21 -13.98
CA ASP A 21 -13.76 13.65 -13.75
C ASP A 21 -12.36 14.11 -14.22
N GLY A 22 -12.30 14.69 -15.42
CA GLY A 22 -11.06 15.09 -16.10
C GLY A 22 -10.24 16.22 -15.45
N SER A 23 -10.43 16.51 -14.16
CA SER A 23 -9.75 17.58 -13.42
C SER A 23 -8.66 17.12 -12.44
N SER A 24 -8.45 15.82 -12.27
CA SER A 24 -7.49 15.27 -11.27
C SER A 24 -6.63 14.15 -11.83
N LEU A 25 -5.88 14.41 -12.92
CA LEU A 25 -4.69 13.59 -13.15
C LEU A 25 -3.76 13.81 -11.96
N GLY A 26 -3.41 12.72 -11.29
CA GLY A 26 -2.57 12.77 -10.09
C GLY A 26 -1.31 13.59 -10.32
N ARG A 27 -0.92 14.40 -9.32
CA ARG A 27 0.24 15.29 -9.41
C ARG A 27 1.53 14.54 -9.73
N VAL A 28 1.59 13.26 -9.35
CA VAL A 28 2.75 12.37 -9.56
C VAL A 28 2.26 10.96 -9.85
N VAL A 29 2.86 10.30 -10.84
CA VAL A 29 2.64 8.90 -11.21
C VAL A 29 4.00 8.21 -11.30
N ASP A 30 4.14 7.03 -10.70
CA ASP A 30 5.36 6.22 -10.78
C ASP A 30 5.04 4.73 -10.58
N TRP A 31 5.96 3.86 -10.99
CA TRP A 31 5.86 2.42 -10.76
C TRP A 31 6.24 2.10 -9.32
N ALA A 32 5.31 1.52 -8.55
CA ALA A 32 5.56 1.06 -7.19
C ALA A 32 6.32 -0.28 -7.17
N ASP A 33 6.03 -1.14 -8.14
CA ASP A 33 6.72 -2.39 -8.44
C ASP A 33 6.46 -2.78 -9.90
N ASP A 34 6.91 -3.97 -10.33
CA ASP A 34 6.79 -4.47 -11.71
C ASP A 34 5.34 -4.65 -12.20
N THR A 35 4.34 -4.59 -11.32
CA THR A 35 2.92 -4.82 -11.66
C THR A 35 1.98 -3.77 -11.09
N THR A 36 2.52 -2.78 -10.37
CA THR A 36 1.71 -1.85 -9.58
C THR A 36 2.09 -0.41 -9.90
N ILE A 37 1.09 0.37 -10.30
CA ILE A 37 1.22 1.81 -10.55
C ILE A 37 0.75 2.57 -9.31
N ALA A 38 1.56 3.53 -8.85
CA ALA A 38 1.18 4.47 -7.81
C ALA A 38 0.82 5.83 -8.41
N VAL A 39 -0.28 6.41 -7.93
CA VAL A 39 -0.80 7.71 -8.40
C VAL A 39 -1.09 8.59 -7.20
N LEU A 40 -0.43 9.73 -7.10
CA LEU A 40 -0.72 10.74 -6.08
C LEU A 40 -1.93 11.56 -6.51
N VAL A 41 -3.05 11.34 -5.82
CA VAL A 41 -4.32 12.04 -6.04
C VAL A 41 -4.50 13.07 -4.94
N GLU A 42 -4.83 14.30 -5.34
CA GLU A 42 -5.32 15.31 -4.41
C GLU A 42 -6.79 15.03 -4.16
N ASP A 43 -7.15 14.81 -2.90
CA ASP A 43 -8.50 14.39 -2.56
C ASP A 43 -9.41 15.62 -2.57
N THR A 44 -10.20 15.77 -3.64
CA THR A 44 -11.18 16.86 -3.75
C THR A 44 -12.33 16.69 -2.76
N MET A 45 -12.52 15.48 -2.23
CA MET A 45 -13.50 15.14 -1.22
C MET A 45 -12.82 14.97 0.13
N GLU A 46 -12.24 16.06 0.66
CA GLU A 46 -11.52 16.13 1.93
C GLU A 46 -11.95 15.04 2.95
N THR A 47 -11.17 13.97 3.07
CA THR A 47 -11.42 12.97 4.11
C THR A 47 -10.95 13.49 5.47
N SER A 48 -11.53 12.94 6.54
CA SER A 48 -11.15 13.30 7.91
C SER A 48 -9.74 12.82 8.28
N TRP A 49 -9.16 11.91 7.50
CA TRP A 49 -7.83 11.33 7.72
C TRP A 49 -6.77 11.75 6.69
N SER A 50 -7.13 12.39 5.57
CA SER A 50 -6.15 12.88 4.58
C SER A 50 -6.64 14.03 3.70
N LYS A 51 -5.70 14.86 3.21
CA LYS A 51 -5.96 15.86 2.15
C LYS A 51 -5.52 15.36 0.77
N SER A 52 -4.65 14.37 0.75
CA SER A 52 -4.15 13.74 -0.47
C SER A 52 -3.88 12.28 -0.21
N GLN A 53 -3.96 11.44 -1.23
CA GLN A 53 -3.76 10.02 -1.09
C GLN A 53 -2.96 9.49 -2.29
N ILE A 54 -2.19 8.45 -2.05
CA ILE A 54 -1.52 7.69 -3.10
C ILE A 54 -2.36 6.44 -3.34
N PHE A 55 -2.86 6.30 -4.56
CA PHE A 55 -3.67 5.19 -5.01
C PHE A 55 -2.76 4.20 -5.73
N PHE A 56 -2.89 2.92 -5.41
CA PHE A 56 -2.09 1.86 -6.02
C PHE A 56 -3.00 1.00 -6.90
N TYR A 57 -2.64 0.79 -8.17
CA TYR A 57 -3.42 0.01 -9.12
C TYR A 57 -2.59 -1.15 -9.66
N ASP A 58 -3.24 -2.27 -9.92
CA ASP A 58 -2.65 -3.36 -10.71
C ASP A 58 -2.68 -2.98 -12.19
N GLU A 59 -1.54 -3.07 -12.88
CA GLU A 59 -1.47 -2.79 -14.33
C GLU A 59 -2.41 -3.71 -15.13
N ASN A 60 -2.63 -4.94 -14.64
CA ASN A 60 -3.42 -5.96 -15.32
C ASN A 60 -4.92 -5.82 -15.04
N SER A 61 -5.32 -4.88 -14.16
CA SER A 61 -6.72 -4.65 -13.88
C SER A 61 -7.37 -3.87 -15.03
N VAL A 62 -8.17 -4.60 -15.82
CA VAL A 62 -8.83 -4.15 -17.06
C VAL A 62 -9.60 -2.83 -16.91
N ASN A 63 -9.97 -2.44 -15.70
CA ASN A 63 -10.81 -1.27 -15.46
C ASN A 63 -10.23 -0.17 -14.58
N LEU A 64 -8.96 -0.20 -14.12
CA LEU A 64 -8.20 0.86 -13.37
C LEU A 64 -8.98 1.91 -12.52
N THR A 65 -10.17 1.57 -12.06
CA THR A 65 -11.13 2.48 -11.42
C THR A 65 -11.15 2.22 -9.92
N THR A 66 -10.74 1.02 -9.52
CA THR A 66 -10.64 0.62 -8.12
C THR A 66 -9.17 0.40 -7.79
N PRO A 67 -8.58 1.18 -6.86
CA PRO A 67 -7.22 0.93 -6.40
C PRO A 67 -7.16 -0.39 -5.61
N LEU A 68 -6.04 -1.10 -5.71
CA LEU A 68 -5.68 -2.23 -4.85
C LEU A 68 -5.69 -1.81 -3.37
N PHE A 69 -5.13 -0.63 -3.08
CA PHE A 69 -5.15 0.01 -1.79
C PHE A 69 -4.80 1.50 -1.95
N THR A 70 -5.06 2.27 -0.88
CA THR A 70 -4.72 3.70 -0.81
C THR A 70 -3.87 3.98 0.42
N PHE A 71 -3.02 5.00 0.32
CA PHE A 71 -2.20 5.51 1.41
C PHE A 71 -2.36 7.03 1.59
N PRO A 72 -2.61 7.55 2.81
CA PRO A 72 -3.08 6.79 3.94
C PRO A 72 -4.53 6.37 3.74
N ASN A 73 -4.95 5.33 4.43
CA ASN A 73 -6.35 4.96 4.55
C ASN A 73 -6.84 5.08 6.01
N ASN A 74 -8.14 4.87 6.20
CA ASN A 74 -8.81 4.98 7.50
C ASN A 74 -8.41 3.89 8.53
N GLN A 75 -7.59 2.91 8.15
CA GLN A 75 -7.06 1.88 9.03
C GLN A 75 -5.63 2.17 9.48
N GLN A 76 -4.95 3.14 8.86
CA GLN A 76 -3.57 3.49 9.17
C GLN A 76 -3.54 4.64 10.17
N ILE A 77 -2.97 4.37 11.35
CA ILE A 77 -2.67 5.40 12.34
C ILE A 77 -1.40 6.10 11.87
N LEU A 78 -1.53 7.34 11.41
CA LEU A 78 -0.42 8.25 11.25
C LEU A 78 -0.29 9.08 12.54
N GLY A 79 0.93 9.30 13.02
CA GLY A 79 1.19 10.11 14.21
C GLY A 79 0.50 11.48 14.15
N THR A 80 0.30 12.12 15.30
CA THR A 80 -0.51 13.36 15.42
C THR A 80 -0.02 14.51 14.55
N ARG A 81 1.30 14.58 14.29
CA ARG A 81 1.92 15.55 13.38
C ARG A 81 1.52 15.37 11.91
N LEU A 82 1.14 14.14 11.53
CA LEU A 82 0.61 13.79 10.22
C LEU A 82 -0.91 13.61 10.27
N SER A 83 -1.60 14.26 11.22
CA SER A 83 -3.06 14.29 11.22
C SER A 83 -3.54 15.05 9.98
N ARG A 84 -4.12 14.31 9.02
CA ARG A 84 -4.55 14.79 7.69
C ARG A 84 -3.39 15.28 6.82
N PRO A 85 -2.50 14.39 6.36
CA PRO A 85 -1.34 14.81 5.59
C PRO A 85 -1.75 15.30 4.19
N SER A 86 -0.94 16.21 3.66
CA SER A 86 -0.95 16.64 2.26
C SER A 86 0.41 16.34 1.65
N PHE A 87 0.42 15.64 0.52
CA PHE A 87 1.61 15.15 -0.14
C PHE A 87 1.94 16.01 -1.35
N ALA A 88 3.17 16.52 -1.38
CA ALA A 88 3.69 17.28 -2.50
C ALA A 88 4.19 16.34 -3.62
N ARG A 89 4.90 15.27 -3.24
CA ARG A 89 5.50 14.31 -4.18
C ARG A 89 5.82 12.99 -3.50
N PHE A 90 5.93 11.92 -4.29
CA PHE A 90 6.61 10.70 -3.86
C PHE A 90 7.64 10.25 -4.90
N GLY A 91 8.48 9.29 -4.52
CA GLY A 91 9.35 8.55 -5.42
C GLY A 91 9.71 7.19 -4.84
N ILE A 92 10.13 6.27 -5.71
CA ILE A 92 10.54 4.93 -5.33
C ILE A 92 12.07 4.83 -5.35
N THR A 93 12.65 4.30 -4.27
CA THR A 93 14.11 4.07 -4.20
C THR A 93 14.49 2.85 -5.03
N ARG A 94 15.80 2.69 -5.28
CA ARG A 94 16.33 1.49 -5.96
C ARG A 94 15.97 0.18 -5.26
N GLU A 95 15.75 0.22 -3.95
CA GLU A 95 15.38 -0.94 -3.12
C GLU A 95 13.86 -1.16 -3.05
N GLY A 96 13.07 -0.34 -3.75
CA GLY A 96 11.61 -0.43 -3.78
C GLY A 96 10.91 0.32 -2.64
N ASN A 97 11.65 1.00 -1.76
CA ASN A 97 11.03 1.79 -0.69
C ASN A 97 10.35 3.03 -1.28
N MET A 98 9.18 3.37 -0.78
CA MET A 98 8.52 4.62 -1.15
C MET A 98 8.94 5.75 -0.21
N VAL A 99 9.32 6.88 -0.79
CA VAL A 99 9.64 8.12 -0.07
C VAL A 99 8.61 9.16 -0.46
N ILE A 100 7.93 9.75 0.52
CA ILE A 100 6.87 10.74 0.33
C ILE A 100 7.32 12.04 0.98
N LEU A 101 7.26 13.14 0.24
CA LEU A 101 7.44 14.49 0.73
C LEU A 101 6.07 15.14 0.96
N THR A 102 5.81 15.61 2.17
CA THR A 102 4.61 16.38 2.49
C THR A 102 4.77 17.85 2.10
N GLU A 103 3.65 18.56 1.95
CA GLU A 103 3.63 20.01 1.77
C GLU A 103 4.23 20.77 2.97
N ASN A 104 4.27 20.14 4.15
CA ASN A 104 4.90 20.69 5.37
C ASN A 104 6.42 20.42 5.45
N ALA A 105 7.03 19.95 4.35
CA ALA A 105 8.43 19.52 4.28
C ALA A 105 8.80 18.35 5.21
N ASP A 106 7.83 17.53 5.60
CA ASP A 106 8.08 16.26 6.26
C ASP A 106 8.33 15.15 5.23
N VAL A 107 9.16 14.17 5.59
CA VAL A 107 9.48 13.02 4.76
C VAL A 107 8.97 11.75 5.43
N LEU A 108 8.16 10.97 4.71
CA LEU A 108 7.74 9.64 5.12
C LEU A 108 8.49 8.61 4.28
N ILE A 109 8.99 7.56 4.94
CA ILE A 109 9.60 6.41 4.27
C ILE A 109 8.77 5.17 4.59
N ILE A 110 8.19 4.58 3.56
CA ILE A 110 7.44 3.33 3.62
C ILE A 110 8.32 2.24 3.01
N PRO A 111 8.79 1.26 3.80
CA PRO A 111 9.65 0.23 3.26
C PRO A 111 8.86 -0.73 2.37
N PHE A 112 9.53 -1.21 1.33
CA PHE A 112 9.11 -2.41 0.63
C PHE A 112 9.21 -3.58 1.62
N THR A 113 8.13 -4.37 1.73
CA THR A 113 8.08 -5.47 2.70
C THR A 113 8.08 -6.81 2.00
N PRO A 114 8.82 -7.81 2.53
CA PRO A 114 8.72 -9.19 2.06
C PRO A 114 7.29 -9.75 2.19
N ALA A 115 7.02 -10.82 1.46
CA ALA A 115 5.79 -11.58 1.63
C ALA A 115 5.60 -12.02 3.10
N GLY A 116 4.38 -11.92 3.61
CA GLY A 116 4.03 -12.16 5.02
C GLY A 116 4.25 -10.97 5.97
N TYR A 117 4.74 -9.83 5.48
CA TYR A 117 5.00 -8.61 6.28
C TYR A 117 4.26 -7.39 5.72
N THR A 118 3.97 -6.43 6.58
CA THR A 118 3.38 -5.13 6.24
C THR A 118 4.17 -4.01 6.89
N SER A 119 4.10 -2.83 6.27
CA SER A 119 4.70 -1.62 6.79
C SER A 119 3.74 -0.96 7.78
N THR A 120 4.20 -0.73 9.00
CA THR A 120 3.41 -0.11 10.08
C THR A 120 4.12 1.12 10.62
N TRP A 121 3.33 2.12 11.01
CA TRP A 121 3.84 3.30 11.68
C TRP A 121 4.67 2.92 12.92
N ASN A 122 5.83 3.55 13.09
CA ASN A 122 6.60 3.44 14.31
C ASN A 122 6.73 4.80 14.99
N ASP A 123 5.91 5.01 16.02
CA ASP A 123 5.85 6.24 16.81
C ASP A 123 7.16 6.54 17.58
N THR A 124 8.03 5.53 17.74
CA THR A 124 9.29 5.68 18.48
C THR A 124 10.43 6.27 17.66
N ILE A 125 10.29 6.39 16.33
CA ILE A 125 11.33 6.89 15.41
C ILE A 125 10.85 8.15 14.71
N GLU A 126 10.20 9.05 15.44
CA GLU A 126 9.99 10.42 14.96
C GLU A 126 11.29 11.21 15.07
N ARG A 127 12.03 11.30 13.97
CA ARG A 127 13.10 12.29 13.85
C ARG A 127 12.49 13.57 13.29
N VAL A 128 13.07 14.71 13.64
CA VAL A 128 12.61 16.02 13.18
C VAL A 128 12.50 16.02 11.64
N PHE A 129 11.26 16.08 11.12
CA PHE A 129 10.87 16.02 9.70
C PHE A 129 11.05 14.67 8.97
N LEU A 130 11.44 13.59 9.66
CA LEU A 130 11.61 12.26 9.05
C LEU A 130 10.85 11.20 9.83
N PHE A 131 9.95 10.54 9.14
CA PHE A 131 9.07 9.50 9.66
C PHE A 131 9.30 8.18 8.94
N TYR A 132 9.52 7.12 9.70
CA TYR A 132 9.88 5.82 9.15
C TYR A 132 8.89 4.75 9.59
N PHE A 133 8.36 4.01 8.62
CA PHE A 133 7.54 2.83 8.87
C PHE A 133 8.44 1.61 9.08
N ILE A 134 8.12 0.77 10.04
CA ILE A 134 8.84 -0.50 10.28
C ILE A 134 8.09 -1.67 9.65
N GLN A 135 8.83 -2.73 9.36
CA GLN A 135 8.25 -3.98 8.91
C GLN A 135 7.72 -4.75 10.12
N ASN A 136 6.47 -5.20 10.04
CA ASN A 136 5.84 -6.06 11.03
C ASN A 136 5.16 -7.24 10.33
N LEU A 137 5.01 -8.34 11.05
CA LEU A 137 4.27 -9.50 10.56
C LEU A 137 2.82 -9.13 10.24
N CYS A 138 2.26 -9.75 9.21
CA CYS A 138 0.82 -9.68 8.97
C CYS A 138 0.07 -10.07 10.24
N ILE A 139 -0.86 -9.22 10.68
CA ILE A 139 -1.70 -9.54 11.83
C ILE A 139 -2.55 -10.78 11.54
N GLY A 140 -2.98 -11.43 12.61
CA GLY A 140 -3.87 -12.57 12.51
C GLY A 140 -5.07 -12.30 11.59
N GLY A 141 -5.43 -13.31 10.78
CA GLY A 141 -6.58 -13.24 9.88
C GLY A 141 -6.25 -12.55 8.55
N THR A 142 -5.02 -12.07 8.38
CA THR A 142 -4.52 -11.51 7.12
C THR A 142 -3.34 -12.31 6.58
N TYR A 143 -3.02 -12.14 5.30
CA TYR A 143 -1.88 -12.78 4.63
C TYR A 143 -1.29 -11.86 3.56
N LYS A 144 -0.06 -12.14 3.12
CA LYS A 144 0.54 -11.43 2.00
C LYS A 144 1.44 -12.39 1.22
N ASN A 145 1.05 -12.71 0.00
CA ASN A 145 1.72 -13.72 -0.83
C ASN A 145 2.88 -13.18 -1.69
N ARG A 146 3.01 -11.85 -1.81
CA ARG A 146 4.05 -11.19 -2.59
C ARG A 146 4.69 -10.05 -1.81
N SER A 147 5.95 -9.77 -2.10
CA SER A 147 6.62 -8.60 -1.57
C SER A 147 6.11 -7.33 -2.27
N SER A 148 5.70 -6.31 -1.52
CA SER A 148 5.13 -5.07 -2.08
C SER A 148 5.04 -3.94 -1.04
N LEU A 149 4.71 -2.72 -1.49
CA LEU A 149 4.45 -1.54 -0.64
C LEU A 149 3.06 -1.52 0.02
N GLY A 150 2.29 -2.61 -0.09
CA GLY A 150 0.90 -2.69 0.37
C GLY A 150 0.67 -3.38 1.70
N LEU A 151 -0.58 -3.31 2.16
CA LEU A 151 -1.09 -3.99 3.34
C LEU A 151 -1.23 -5.49 3.12
N CYS A 152 -1.33 -6.24 4.21
CA CYS A 152 -1.77 -7.63 4.16
C CYS A 152 -3.26 -7.70 3.77
N GLN A 153 -3.61 -8.71 2.98
CA GLN A 153 -4.97 -8.97 2.55
C GLN A 153 -5.72 -9.78 3.61
N ILE A 154 -7.02 -9.53 3.76
CA ILE A 154 -7.87 -10.32 4.64
C ILE A 154 -7.99 -11.74 4.07
N CYS A 155 -7.91 -12.75 4.93
CA CYS A 155 -8.14 -14.13 4.52
C CYS A 155 -9.54 -14.30 3.91
N PRO A 156 -9.66 -14.93 2.73
CA PRO A 156 -10.96 -15.19 2.11
C PRO A 156 -11.89 -15.99 3.02
N PRO A 157 -13.22 -15.91 2.80
CA PRO A 157 -14.19 -16.74 3.51
C PRO A 157 -13.81 -18.23 3.50
N ARG A 158 -14.07 -18.94 4.60
CA ARG A 158 -13.77 -20.38 4.78
C ARG A 158 -12.27 -20.72 4.81
N THR A 159 -11.40 -19.71 4.85
CA THR A 159 -9.97 -19.86 5.10
C THR A 159 -9.59 -19.20 6.42
N ARG A 160 -8.45 -19.60 6.98
CA ARG A 160 -7.90 -19.03 8.20
C ARG A 160 -6.41 -18.78 8.04
N ASN A 161 -5.90 -17.81 8.78
CA ASN A 161 -4.47 -17.59 8.89
C ASN A 161 -3.88 -18.72 9.79
N PRO A 162 -2.88 -19.50 9.33
CA PRO A 162 -2.27 -20.60 10.08
C PRO A 162 -1.54 -20.17 11.37
N GLY A 163 -1.36 -18.87 11.61
CA GLY A 163 -1.18 -18.30 12.94
C GLY A 163 0.16 -18.58 13.63
N THR A 164 1.18 -19.06 12.94
CA THR A 164 2.49 -19.22 13.57
C THR A 164 3.16 -17.86 13.68
N LEU A 165 3.18 -17.30 14.89
CA LEU A 165 3.77 -16.00 15.27
C LEU A 165 5.19 -15.77 14.76
N ASP A 166 5.93 -16.84 14.43
CA ASP A 166 7.34 -16.75 14.05
C ASP A 166 7.60 -16.65 12.53
N ASN A 167 6.59 -16.91 11.68
CA ASN A 167 6.76 -16.90 10.23
C ASN A 167 5.64 -16.11 9.53
N GLY A 168 6.02 -15.20 8.63
CA GLY A 168 5.10 -14.41 7.83
C GLY A 168 4.10 -15.30 7.06
N VAL A 169 2.83 -14.90 7.07
CA VAL A 169 1.75 -15.72 6.51
C VAL A 169 1.60 -15.44 5.03
N LEU A 170 2.07 -16.38 4.21
CA LEU A 170 2.05 -16.27 2.75
C LEU A 170 0.71 -16.63 2.12
N GLN A 171 -0.10 -17.44 2.80
CA GLN A 171 -1.39 -17.91 2.32
C GLN A 171 -2.31 -18.31 3.48
N CYS A 172 -3.61 -18.21 3.25
CA CYS A 172 -4.61 -18.71 4.18
C CYS A 172 -4.90 -20.19 3.90
N ILE A 173 -5.10 -20.98 4.94
CA ILE A 173 -5.41 -22.41 4.84
C ILE A 173 -6.92 -22.64 4.94
N PRO A 174 -7.49 -23.61 4.22
CA PRO A 174 -8.89 -23.97 4.40
C PRO A 174 -9.18 -24.39 5.83
N CYS A 175 -10.36 -24.05 6.34
CA CYS A 175 -10.84 -24.65 7.57
C CYS A 175 -11.17 -26.14 7.33
N SER A 176 -10.88 -26.98 8.34
CA SER A 176 -10.88 -28.45 8.22
C SER A 176 -12.14 -28.98 7.52
N LYS A 177 -11.96 -29.77 6.45
CA LYS A 177 -13.08 -30.40 5.72
C LYS A 177 -13.81 -31.50 6.52
N ASN A 178 -13.28 -31.90 7.68
CA ASN A 178 -13.71 -33.12 8.38
C ASN A 178 -14.72 -32.90 9.52
N SER A 179 -15.20 -31.67 9.74
CA SER A 179 -16.38 -31.48 10.58
C SER A 179 -17.41 -30.66 9.83
N SER A 180 -18.64 -31.15 9.82
CA SER A 180 -19.84 -30.45 9.33
C SER A 180 -20.16 -29.16 10.12
N THR A 181 -19.23 -28.69 10.96
CA THR A 181 -19.30 -27.54 11.86
C THR A 181 -18.13 -26.57 11.72
N SER A 182 -17.20 -26.76 10.77
CA SER A 182 -16.03 -25.90 10.61
C SER A 182 -16.36 -24.58 9.90
N PHE A 183 -17.22 -23.77 10.51
CA PHE A 183 -17.38 -22.38 10.12
C PHE A 183 -16.17 -21.59 10.63
N CYS A 184 -15.47 -20.92 9.72
CA CYS A 184 -14.48 -19.91 10.06
C CYS A 184 -14.99 -18.56 9.60
N PRO A 185 -15.14 -17.58 10.52
CA PRO A 185 -15.51 -16.23 10.15
C PRO A 185 -14.44 -15.58 9.24
N LEU A 186 -14.79 -14.47 8.59
CA LEU A 186 -13.80 -13.63 7.91
C LEU A 186 -12.67 -13.26 8.89
N ALA A 187 -11.43 -13.26 8.39
CA ALA A 187 -10.23 -13.05 9.21
C ALA A 187 -10.06 -14.06 10.38
N SER A 188 -10.56 -15.30 10.25
CA SER A 188 -10.41 -16.33 11.28
C SER A 188 -8.95 -16.62 11.61
N LEU A 189 -8.70 -16.82 12.91
CA LEU A 189 -7.44 -17.28 13.50
C LEU A 189 -7.50 -18.79 13.79
N VAL A 190 -6.33 -19.39 14.03
CA VAL A 190 -6.20 -20.73 14.66
C VAL A 190 -6.42 -20.61 16.16
#